data_AF-A0AAV9INF1-F1
#
_entry.id   AF-A0AAV9INF1-F1
#
_cell.length_a   1.000
_cell.length_b   1.000
_cell.length_c   1.000
_cell.angle_alpha   90.00
_cell.angle_beta   90.00
_cell.angle_gamma   90.00
#
_symmetry.space_group_name_H-M   'P 1'
#
loop_
_entity.id
_entity.type
_entity.pdbx_description
1 polymer ?
#
loop_
_entity_poly.entity_id
_entity_poly.type
_entity_poly.pdbx_seq_one_letter_code
_entity_poly.pdbx_strand_id
1 'polypeptide(L)'
;MECCARSATSSSMSLVLVAIIATLVQVVYANNASCSDAVPSCSTDTDYFVYKLSFPYLSDYVSVSYENISVRLNISIPEQRNYSYVLVRCGCEHLLKDTGNETVIPVPPRSLGGISTTEIPFIQQLGALHLLKVFYEGQYAYNEQLLMRLKTNLTYNVQHFADFINTSLVPSPPNVTFVDTYSASEFANKTNNKLKYFVTPGIVVKNALARAELFKLYGLVLDVPELADELTHSIVESYLETKALVASHAKYWPSVLINGYFDGLWSLDSGDSYEASFLKDAHAAYRYANSSSSPSLTLNQVVDNFRGADYWINLDLLSPVYSLSELISTYKKQNESQVAIAVEKLAAFQCGQVWSNAKRYRGESNDYYELGSARPDWILKDLVKIFHPELEPNHSFVFYYRLANNDSSSLNLHCPYYNLSSSPPSGRQFIMFHISFNSSMFPIQNALNLSIFPAVASLFGISTSDIEVRFLNPGESSSSNALMYMKLSVPSSNVSSALSTAHFHLASALGSGLKSANVSSTITSMDVTTTAVTSTSSSGLSGGDIAGIVIGCVFGVGLVVGVVIFAYWYGHRRAYKSIQGSPVILGASN
;
A
#
# COMPACT_ATOMS: atom_id res chain seq x y z
N MET A 1 17.88 -27.25 -18.63
CA MET A 1 17.62 -27.42 -20.08
C MET A 1 16.31 -26.70 -20.39
N GLU A 2 16.32 -25.36 -20.34
CA GLU A 2 16.66 -24.50 -21.49
C GLU A 2 15.68 -24.68 -22.65
N CYS A 3 14.46 -24.13 -22.50
CA CYS A 3 13.62 -23.59 -23.59
C CYS A 3 12.31 -22.94 -23.11
N CYS A 4 11.93 -23.01 -21.82
CA CYS A 4 10.74 -22.33 -21.28
C CYS A 4 11.00 -20.96 -20.62
N ALA A 5 12.01 -20.21 -21.07
CA ALA A 5 12.28 -18.85 -20.60
C ALA A 5 11.82 -17.75 -21.58
N ARG A 6 11.17 -18.10 -22.70
CA ARG A 6 10.84 -17.14 -23.78
C ARG A 6 9.35 -16.93 -24.10
N SER A 7 8.41 -17.68 -23.51
CA SER A 7 6.97 -17.46 -23.77
C SER A 7 6.20 -16.76 -22.65
N ALA A 8 6.70 -16.77 -21.41
CA ALA A 8 6.07 -16.09 -20.27
C ALA A 8 6.21 -14.55 -20.31
N THR A 9 7.11 -14.03 -21.15
CA THR A 9 7.22 -12.58 -21.44
C THR A 9 6.18 -12.12 -22.46
N SER A 10 5.57 -13.02 -23.23
CA SER A 10 4.63 -12.66 -24.31
C SER A 10 3.17 -12.58 -23.87
N SER A 11 2.74 -13.43 -22.92
CA SER A 11 1.38 -13.40 -22.34
C SER A 11 1.19 -12.26 -21.35
N SER A 12 2.22 -11.95 -20.55
CA SER A 12 2.26 -10.77 -19.67
C SER A 12 2.39 -9.47 -20.46
N MET A 13 3.20 -9.42 -21.52
CA MET A 13 3.20 -8.27 -22.43
C MET A 13 1.87 -8.08 -23.15
N SER A 14 1.14 -9.14 -23.53
CA SER A 14 -0.13 -9.00 -24.25
C SER A 14 -1.27 -8.49 -23.36
N LEU A 15 -1.34 -8.92 -22.10
CA LEU A 15 -2.25 -8.36 -21.09
C LEU A 15 -1.90 -6.91 -20.73
N VAL A 16 -0.60 -6.60 -20.60
CA VAL A 16 -0.11 -5.24 -20.39
C VAL A 16 -0.35 -4.36 -21.63
N LEU A 17 -0.24 -4.88 -22.86
CA LEU A 17 -0.47 -4.12 -24.09
C LEU A 17 -1.97 -3.88 -24.32
N VAL A 18 -2.84 -4.84 -24.01
CA VAL A 18 -4.31 -4.66 -24.06
C VAL A 18 -4.75 -3.68 -22.96
N ALA A 19 -4.17 -3.73 -21.76
CA ALA A 19 -4.41 -2.74 -20.71
C ALA A 19 -3.86 -1.34 -21.07
N ILE A 20 -2.68 -1.26 -21.72
CA ILE A 20 -2.08 -0.01 -22.22
C ILE A 20 -2.91 0.56 -23.38
N ILE A 21 -3.45 -0.27 -24.27
CA ILE A 21 -4.30 0.18 -25.38
C ILE A 21 -5.69 0.57 -24.86
N ALA A 22 -6.27 -0.14 -23.89
CA ALA A 22 -7.51 0.25 -23.25
C ALA A 22 -7.37 1.54 -22.44
N THR A 23 -6.26 1.73 -21.71
CA THR A 23 -5.94 3.00 -21.04
C THR A 23 -5.61 4.10 -22.04
N LEU A 24 -4.91 3.84 -23.14
CA LEU A 24 -4.68 4.85 -24.20
C LEU A 24 -5.99 5.25 -24.88
N VAL A 25 -6.92 4.32 -25.11
CA VAL A 25 -8.23 4.62 -25.70
C VAL A 25 -9.14 5.37 -24.72
N GLN A 26 -9.14 5.02 -23.42
CA GLN A 26 -9.85 5.80 -22.39
C GLN A 26 -9.22 7.17 -22.14
N VAL A 27 -7.89 7.28 -22.14
CA VAL A 27 -7.16 8.56 -22.05
C VAL A 27 -7.44 9.45 -23.26
N VAL A 28 -7.62 8.88 -24.45
CA VAL A 28 -8.01 9.65 -25.65
C VAL A 28 -9.45 10.16 -25.57
N TYR A 29 -10.36 9.47 -24.88
CA TYR A 29 -11.74 9.93 -24.66
C TYR A 29 -11.93 10.86 -23.44
N ALA A 30 -11.07 10.78 -22.41
CA ALA A 30 -11.08 11.70 -21.26
C ALA A 30 -10.42 13.06 -21.55
N ASN A 31 -9.81 13.24 -22.72
CA ASN A 31 -8.85 14.32 -22.97
C ASN A 31 -9.41 15.72 -23.29
N ASN A 32 -10.72 15.98 -23.14
CA ASN A 32 -11.29 17.32 -23.44
C ASN A 32 -12.22 17.90 -22.37
N ALA A 33 -12.33 17.27 -21.19
CA ALA A 33 -13.18 17.80 -20.11
C ALA A 33 -12.49 18.96 -19.38
N SER A 34 -12.45 20.13 -20.01
CA SER A 34 -12.18 21.42 -19.39
C SER A 34 -13.42 22.29 -19.56
N CYS A 35 -13.67 23.24 -18.66
CA CYS A 35 -14.74 24.23 -18.84
C CYS A 35 -14.48 25.22 -20.01
N SER A 36 -13.65 24.84 -21.00
CA SER A 36 -13.61 25.47 -22.33
C SER A 36 -14.94 25.34 -23.07
N ASP A 37 -15.65 24.22 -22.88
CA ASP A 37 -16.93 23.91 -23.53
C ASP A 37 -18.10 24.01 -22.54
N ALA A 38 -18.39 25.23 -22.09
CA ALA A 38 -19.50 25.49 -21.18
C ALA A 38 -20.84 25.07 -21.79
N VAL A 39 -21.77 24.57 -20.95
CA VAL A 39 -23.13 24.25 -21.40
C VAL A 39 -23.80 25.54 -21.91
N PRO A 40 -24.19 25.62 -23.19
CA PRO A 40 -24.64 26.89 -23.78
C PRO A 40 -25.96 27.40 -23.20
N SER A 41 -26.84 26.50 -22.77
CA SER A 41 -28.11 26.80 -22.13
C SER A 41 -28.43 25.71 -21.12
N CYS A 42 -28.47 26.09 -19.85
CA CYS A 42 -28.75 25.17 -18.75
C CYS A 42 -30.24 25.18 -18.38
N SER A 43 -30.75 24.02 -17.97
CA SER A 43 -32.10 23.88 -17.41
C SER A 43 -32.05 23.27 -16.02
N THR A 44 -32.82 23.81 -15.08
CA THR A 44 -32.95 23.23 -13.73
C THR A 44 -33.64 21.88 -13.71
N ASP A 45 -34.29 21.47 -14.80
CA ASP A 45 -35.01 20.19 -14.93
C ASP A 45 -34.14 19.07 -15.54
N THR A 46 -32.93 19.39 -15.99
CA THR A 46 -31.98 18.42 -16.57
C THR A 46 -30.97 17.99 -15.52
N ASP A 47 -30.85 16.68 -15.29
CA ASP A 47 -29.80 16.12 -14.44
C ASP A 47 -28.47 16.07 -15.20
N TYR A 48 -27.56 16.98 -14.86
CA TYR A 48 -26.19 17.06 -15.38
C TYR A 48 -25.20 16.19 -14.58
N PHE A 49 -25.65 15.60 -13.47
CA PHE A 49 -24.87 14.71 -12.60
C PHE A 49 -25.55 13.34 -12.52
N VAL A 50 -25.71 12.71 -13.70
CA VAL A 50 -26.41 11.44 -13.87
C VAL A 50 -25.77 10.33 -13.02
N TYR A 51 -24.44 10.24 -13.06
CA TYR A 51 -23.68 9.28 -12.26
C TYR A 51 -23.45 9.81 -10.84
N LYS A 52 -24.03 9.14 -9.85
CA LYS A 52 -24.02 9.57 -8.44
C LYS A 52 -23.06 8.69 -7.65
N LEU A 53 -21.95 9.28 -7.21
CA LEU A 53 -20.95 8.63 -6.35
C LEU A 53 -21.44 8.52 -4.90
N SER A 54 -21.07 7.41 -4.26
CA SER A 54 -21.21 7.19 -2.82
C SER A 54 -19.85 6.96 -2.17
N PHE A 55 -19.76 7.25 -0.87
CA PHE A 55 -18.53 7.27 -0.08
C PHE A 55 -18.66 6.41 1.20
N PRO A 56 -18.83 5.08 1.08
CA PRO A 56 -18.95 4.19 2.24
C PRO A 56 -17.75 4.17 3.18
N TYR A 57 -16.53 4.45 2.70
CA TYR A 57 -15.32 4.44 3.54
C TYR A 57 -14.91 5.85 3.98
N LEU A 58 -15.26 6.88 3.21
CA LEU A 58 -14.92 8.29 3.49
C LEU A 58 -16.07 9.07 4.16
N SER A 59 -17.14 8.39 4.61
CA SER A 59 -18.34 9.01 5.19
C SER A 59 -18.10 9.85 6.44
N ASP A 60 -17.04 9.56 7.19
CA ASP A 60 -16.66 10.33 8.38
C ASP A 60 -16.11 11.72 8.02
N TYR A 61 -15.64 11.89 6.78
CA TYR A 61 -15.02 13.11 6.29
C TYR A 61 -15.83 13.81 5.21
N VAL A 62 -16.65 13.09 4.45
CA VAL A 62 -17.31 13.58 3.25
C VAL A 62 -18.80 13.28 3.28
N SER A 63 -19.62 14.30 3.00
CA SER A 63 -21.04 14.13 2.70
C SER A 63 -21.40 14.83 1.40
N VAL A 64 -22.24 14.17 0.59
CA VAL A 64 -22.65 14.64 -0.73
C VAL A 64 -24.17 14.63 -0.88
N SER A 65 -24.72 15.63 -1.54
CA SER A 65 -26.09 15.63 -2.04
C SER A 65 -26.12 16.08 -3.50
N TYR A 66 -26.93 15.39 -4.30
CA TYR A 66 -27.03 15.62 -5.74
C TYR A 66 -28.30 16.39 -6.05
N GLU A 67 -28.13 17.43 -6.86
CA GLU A 67 -29.19 18.23 -7.47
C GLU A 67 -29.00 18.16 -8.98
N ASN A 68 -30.02 18.57 -9.74
CA ASN A 68 -30.00 18.48 -11.20
C ASN A 68 -28.79 19.21 -11.84
N ILE A 69 -28.48 20.42 -11.37
CA ILE A 69 -27.41 21.25 -11.94
C ILE A 69 -26.15 21.36 -11.05
N SER A 70 -26.16 20.72 -9.87
CA SER A 70 -25.12 20.88 -8.85
C SER A 70 -24.98 19.66 -7.94
N VAL A 71 -23.79 19.49 -7.37
CA VAL A 71 -23.52 18.59 -6.25
C VAL A 71 -23.09 19.45 -5.07
N ARG A 72 -23.81 19.36 -3.95
CA ARG A 72 -23.37 19.95 -2.69
C ARG A 72 -22.50 18.94 -1.97
N LEU A 73 -21.35 19.41 -1.50
CA LEU A 73 -20.32 18.59 -0.91
C LEU A 73 -19.80 19.27 0.36
N ASN A 74 -19.84 18.56 1.48
CA ASN A 74 -19.20 19.02 2.71
C ASN A 74 -18.03 18.11 3.06
N ILE A 75 -16.92 18.74 3.42
CA ILE A 75 -15.74 18.12 3.97
C ILE A 75 -15.64 18.49 5.44
N SER A 76 -15.82 17.51 6.31
CA SER A 76 -15.79 17.65 7.76
C SER A 76 -14.50 17.06 8.30
N ILE A 77 -13.67 17.91 8.88
CA ILE A 77 -12.43 17.48 9.52
C ILE A 77 -12.66 17.46 11.03
N PRO A 78 -12.61 16.30 11.70
CA PRO A 78 -12.81 16.20 13.14
C PRO A 78 -11.91 17.19 13.88
N GLU A 79 -12.50 17.88 14.86
CA GLU A 79 -11.79 18.85 15.74
C GLU A 79 -11.20 20.08 15.02
N GLN A 80 -11.49 20.26 13.72
CA GLN A 80 -11.04 21.40 12.94
C GLN A 80 -12.23 22.14 12.31
N ARG A 81 -12.14 22.42 11.00
CA ARG A 81 -13.05 23.26 10.24
C ARG A 81 -13.78 22.44 9.19
N ASN A 82 -15.04 22.79 8.97
CA ASN A 82 -15.83 22.27 7.86
C ASN A 82 -15.68 23.16 6.63
N TYR A 83 -15.62 22.54 5.46
CA TYR A 83 -15.59 23.20 4.16
C TYR A 83 -16.81 22.75 3.35
N SER A 84 -17.56 23.72 2.82
CA SER A 84 -18.77 23.47 2.05
C SER A 84 -18.59 23.97 0.62
N TYR A 85 -18.94 23.11 -0.34
CA TYR A 85 -18.76 23.32 -1.76
C TYR A 85 -20.06 23.10 -2.52
N VAL A 86 -20.25 23.89 -3.57
CA VAL A 86 -21.26 23.63 -4.60
C VAL A 86 -20.51 23.40 -5.91
N LEU A 87 -20.42 22.14 -6.32
CA LEU A 87 -19.87 21.76 -7.62
C LEU A 87 -20.98 21.94 -8.64
N VAL A 88 -20.86 22.90 -9.54
CA VAL A 88 -21.92 23.26 -10.50
C VAL A 88 -21.44 22.98 -11.91
N ARG A 89 -22.33 22.49 -12.77
CA ARG A 89 -21.98 22.26 -14.17
C ARG A 89 -21.52 23.57 -14.82
N CYS A 90 -20.34 23.56 -15.44
CA CYS A 90 -19.80 24.74 -16.12
C CYS A 90 -20.81 25.33 -17.14
N GLY A 91 -21.13 26.62 -17.00
CA GLY A 91 -22.15 27.34 -17.78
C GLY A 91 -23.47 27.54 -17.02
N CYS A 92 -23.71 26.79 -15.95
CA CYS A 92 -24.98 26.78 -15.20
C CYS A 92 -24.94 27.60 -13.90
N GLU A 93 -23.83 28.28 -13.59
CA GLU A 93 -23.61 29.00 -12.33
C GLU A 93 -24.69 30.03 -12.03
N HIS A 94 -25.19 30.71 -13.07
CA HIS A 94 -26.22 31.74 -12.98
C HIS A 94 -27.58 31.22 -12.53
N LEU A 95 -27.80 29.90 -12.53
CA LEU A 95 -29.04 29.26 -12.06
C LEU A 95 -29.00 28.87 -10.58
N LEU A 96 -27.84 28.96 -9.93
CA LEU A 96 -27.73 28.70 -8.50
C LEU A 96 -28.48 29.77 -7.71
N LYS A 97 -29.36 29.34 -6.81
CA LYS A 97 -30.02 30.20 -5.83
C LYS A 97 -29.21 30.17 -4.53
N ASP A 98 -29.02 31.34 -3.93
CA ASP A 98 -28.40 31.58 -2.61
C ASP A 98 -27.47 30.47 -2.10
N THR A 99 -26.18 30.64 -2.33
CA THR A 99 -25.14 29.68 -1.91
C THR A 99 -24.53 30.04 -0.55
N GLY A 100 -25.06 31.06 0.16
CA GLY A 100 -24.55 31.50 1.45
C GLY A 100 -23.02 31.65 1.48
N ASN A 101 -22.36 30.88 2.34
CA ASN A 101 -20.90 30.85 2.52
C ASN A 101 -20.21 29.68 1.77
N GLU A 102 -20.92 28.94 0.94
CA GLU A 102 -20.36 27.79 0.21
C GLU A 102 -19.44 28.26 -0.94
N THR A 103 -18.37 27.51 -1.18
CA THR A 103 -17.48 27.78 -2.30
C THR A 103 -18.03 27.15 -3.58
N VAL A 104 -18.44 27.99 -4.53
CA VAL A 104 -18.97 27.54 -5.83
C VAL A 104 -17.83 27.23 -6.80
N ILE A 105 -17.75 25.99 -7.25
CA ILE A 105 -16.74 25.50 -8.20
C ILE A 105 -17.43 25.00 -9.48
N PRO A 106 -17.21 25.66 -10.63
CA PRO A 106 -17.62 25.11 -11.91
C PRO A 106 -16.80 23.86 -12.24
N VAL A 107 -17.48 22.76 -12.57
CA VAL A 107 -16.86 21.48 -12.93
C VAL A 107 -17.13 21.11 -14.40
N PRO A 108 -16.14 20.54 -15.11
CA PRO A 108 -14.73 20.44 -14.70
C PRO A 108 -14.06 21.83 -14.64
N PRO A 109 -13.05 22.06 -13.78
CA PRO A 109 -12.35 23.34 -13.74
C PRO A 109 -11.57 23.59 -15.03
N ARG A 110 -11.42 24.86 -15.43
CA ARG A 110 -10.63 25.23 -16.62
C ARG A 110 -9.14 25.02 -16.43
N SER A 111 -8.64 25.25 -15.21
CA SER A 111 -7.24 25.08 -14.83
C SER A 111 -7.12 24.78 -13.34
N LEU A 112 -6.08 24.02 -12.99
CA LEU A 112 -5.79 23.56 -11.65
C LEU A 112 -4.48 24.15 -11.13
N GLY A 113 -4.49 24.48 -9.85
CA GLY A 113 -3.32 24.58 -9.00
C GLY A 113 -3.22 23.34 -8.13
N GLY A 114 -2.00 22.96 -7.75
CA GLY A 114 -1.78 21.91 -6.74
C GLY A 114 -0.68 22.34 -5.78
N ILE A 115 -0.78 21.91 -4.53
CA ILE A 115 0.22 22.26 -3.52
C ILE A 115 0.90 21.06 -2.88
N SER A 116 0.40 19.86 -3.10
CA SER A 116 0.93 18.64 -2.50
C SER A 116 1.14 17.56 -3.55
N THR A 117 2.28 16.90 -3.49
CA THR A 117 2.62 15.80 -4.40
C THR A 117 1.66 14.63 -4.24
N THR A 118 1.11 14.43 -3.04
CA THR A 118 0.09 13.40 -2.73
C THR A 118 -1.18 13.53 -3.58
N GLU A 119 -1.46 14.72 -4.14
CA GLU A 119 -2.63 14.98 -4.98
C GLU A 119 -2.41 14.54 -6.44
N ILE A 120 -1.15 14.49 -6.87
CA ILE A 120 -0.75 14.28 -8.26
C ILE A 120 -1.24 12.94 -8.83
N PRO A 121 -1.13 11.80 -8.13
CA PRO A 121 -1.60 10.54 -8.67
C PRO A 121 -3.10 10.54 -8.97
N PHE A 122 -3.91 11.20 -8.13
CA PHE A 122 -5.35 11.30 -8.36
C PHE A 122 -5.65 12.11 -9.62
N ILE A 123 -5.03 13.28 -9.76
CA ILE A 123 -5.19 14.14 -10.95
C ILE A 123 -4.69 13.42 -12.22
N GLN A 124 -3.55 12.71 -12.12
CA GLN A 124 -2.91 12.07 -13.26
C GLN A 124 -3.63 10.81 -13.73
N GLN A 125 -4.10 9.95 -12.82
CA GLN A 125 -4.80 8.71 -13.20
C GLN A 125 -6.23 8.99 -13.67
N LEU A 126 -6.84 10.12 -13.26
CA LEU A 126 -8.10 10.61 -13.80
C LEU A 126 -7.95 11.40 -15.12
N GLY A 127 -6.75 11.40 -15.73
CA GLY A 127 -6.50 12.05 -17.03
C GLY A 127 -6.42 13.58 -17.00
N ALA A 128 -6.48 14.20 -15.82
CA ALA A 128 -6.62 15.65 -15.67
C ALA A 128 -5.29 16.40 -15.47
N LEU A 129 -4.13 15.73 -15.56
CA LEU A 129 -2.82 16.38 -15.33
C LEU A 129 -2.56 17.56 -16.28
N HIS A 130 -3.17 17.55 -17.47
CA HIS A 130 -3.08 18.64 -18.44
C HIS A 130 -3.69 19.97 -17.94
N LEU A 131 -4.66 19.90 -17.02
CA LEU A 131 -5.29 21.04 -16.36
C LEU A 131 -4.39 21.68 -15.30
N LEU A 132 -3.41 20.96 -14.74
CA LEU A 132 -2.49 21.48 -13.74
C LEU A 132 -1.55 22.51 -14.37
N LYS A 133 -1.84 23.80 -14.14
CA LYS A 133 -1.09 24.94 -14.69
C LYS A 133 -0.09 25.51 -13.72
N VAL A 134 -0.30 25.36 -12.41
CA VAL A 134 0.61 25.87 -11.38
C VAL A 134 0.79 24.80 -10.31
N PHE A 135 2.01 24.60 -9.86
CA PHE A 135 2.30 23.64 -8.80
C PHE A 135 3.32 24.21 -7.81
N TYR A 136 3.04 24.05 -6.53
CA TYR A 136 3.93 24.46 -5.44
C TYR A 136 5.06 23.44 -5.26
N GLU A 137 6.30 23.93 -5.10
CA GLU A 137 7.48 23.14 -4.76
C GLU A 137 7.63 21.85 -5.62
N GLY A 138 7.52 22.01 -6.94
CA GLY A 138 7.62 20.91 -7.89
C GLY A 138 8.95 20.15 -7.89
N GLN A 139 9.97 20.63 -7.17
CA GLN A 139 11.20 19.87 -6.91
C GLN A 139 10.95 18.57 -6.12
N TYR A 140 9.85 18.48 -5.37
CA TYR A 140 9.49 17.27 -4.62
C TYR A 140 8.66 16.27 -5.43
N ALA A 141 8.28 16.59 -6.67
CA ALA A 141 7.49 15.69 -7.51
C ALA A 141 8.29 14.48 -8.01
N TYR A 142 7.72 13.28 -7.87
CA TYR A 142 8.25 12.06 -8.47
C TYR A 142 7.68 11.82 -9.88
N ASN A 143 6.39 12.12 -10.10
CA ASN A 143 5.66 11.82 -11.32
C ASN A 143 6.38 12.35 -12.57
N GLU A 144 6.71 11.45 -13.50
CA GLU A 144 7.49 11.81 -14.69
C GLU A 144 6.75 12.77 -15.63
N GLN A 145 5.42 12.65 -15.73
CA GLN A 145 4.62 13.54 -16.56
C GLN A 145 4.59 14.94 -15.97
N LEU A 146 4.46 15.08 -14.64
CA LEU A 146 4.56 16.38 -13.98
C LEU A 146 5.95 16.99 -14.15
N LEU A 147 7.01 16.24 -13.88
CA LEU A 147 8.39 16.71 -14.06
C LEU A 147 8.66 17.19 -15.50
N MET A 148 8.14 16.47 -16.50
CA MET A 148 8.22 16.91 -17.90
C MET A 148 7.51 18.25 -18.11
N ARG A 149 6.29 18.40 -17.58
CA ARG A 149 5.50 19.63 -17.71
C ARG A 149 6.15 20.82 -17.02
N LEU A 150 6.76 20.62 -15.85
CA LEU A 150 7.53 21.64 -15.13
C LEU A 150 8.74 22.08 -15.98
N LYS A 151 9.48 21.11 -16.54
CA LYS A 151 10.64 21.39 -17.41
C LYS A 151 10.28 22.13 -18.69
N THR A 152 9.10 21.89 -19.25
CA THR A 152 8.63 22.53 -20.48
C THR A 152 7.75 23.76 -20.24
N ASN A 153 7.65 24.25 -18.99
CA ASN A 153 6.78 25.38 -18.60
C ASN A 153 5.29 25.20 -18.97
N LEU A 154 4.81 23.96 -19.09
CA LEU A 154 3.38 23.65 -19.24
C LEU A 154 2.67 23.68 -17.87
N THR A 155 3.43 23.47 -16.81
CA THR A 155 3.05 23.72 -15.42
C THR A 155 4.10 24.64 -14.81
N TYR A 156 3.67 25.76 -14.23
CA TYR A 156 4.55 26.74 -13.58
C TYR A 156 4.89 26.26 -12.17
N ASN A 157 6.18 26.11 -11.88
CA ASN A 157 6.66 25.81 -10.54
C ASN A 157 6.73 27.10 -9.71
N VAL A 158 6.13 27.12 -8.53
CA VAL A 158 6.19 28.25 -7.59
C VAL A 158 6.74 27.81 -6.25
N GLN A 159 7.43 28.71 -5.56
CA GLN A 159 8.08 28.43 -4.26
C GLN A 159 7.32 29.04 -3.08
N HIS A 160 6.36 29.93 -3.33
CA HIS A 160 5.53 30.54 -2.30
C HIS A 160 4.06 30.57 -2.73
N PHE A 161 3.12 30.36 -1.80
CA PHE A 161 1.69 30.41 -2.10
C PHE A 161 1.24 31.75 -2.71
N ALA A 162 1.87 32.87 -2.32
CA ALA A 162 1.57 34.19 -2.87
C ALA A 162 1.90 34.31 -4.37
N ASP A 163 2.80 33.48 -4.90
CA ASP A 163 3.20 33.53 -6.30
C ASP A 163 2.13 32.93 -7.24
N PHE A 164 1.20 32.13 -6.72
CA PHE A 164 0.07 31.61 -7.50
C PHE A 164 -0.78 32.71 -8.16
N ILE A 165 -0.82 33.91 -7.56
CA ILE A 165 -1.55 35.07 -8.08
C ILE A 165 -0.66 36.10 -8.79
N ASN A 166 0.66 35.87 -8.81
CA ASN A 166 1.61 36.82 -9.39
C ASN A 166 1.70 36.64 -10.91
N THR A 167 1.04 37.52 -11.67
CA THR A 167 1.00 37.44 -13.14
C THR A 167 2.34 37.65 -13.84
N SER A 168 3.36 38.15 -13.12
CA SER A 168 4.73 38.23 -13.65
C SER A 168 5.44 36.87 -13.63
N LEU A 169 4.98 35.94 -12.79
CA LEU A 169 5.53 34.59 -12.64
C LEU A 169 4.64 33.52 -13.26
N VAL A 170 3.33 33.69 -13.13
CA VAL A 170 2.30 32.77 -13.59
C VAL A 170 1.43 33.47 -14.64
N PRO A 171 1.55 33.13 -15.93
CA PRO A 171 0.79 33.80 -16.98
C PRO A 171 -0.73 33.65 -16.87
N SER A 172 -1.19 32.54 -16.30
CA SER A 172 -2.61 32.28 -16.04
C SER A 172 -2.75 31.62 -14.67
N PRO A 173 -3.17 32.39 -13.64
CA PRO A 173 -3.49 31.84 -12.33
C PRO A 173 -4.54 30.73 -12.43
N PRO A 174 -4.46 29.70 -11.58
CA PRO A 174 -5.39 28.58 -11.65
C PRO A 174 -6.80 28.98 -11.25
N ASN A 175 -7.81 28.32 -11.82
CA ASN A 175 -9.20 28.59 -11.47
C ASN A 175 -9.63 27.92 -10.17
N VAL A 176 -9.05 26.76 -9.87
CA VAL A 176 -9.23 26.02 -8.61
C VAL A 176 -7.88 25.46 -8.21
N THR A 177 -7.49 25.62 -6.95
CA THR A 177 -6.30 24.95 -6.40
C THR A 177 -6.71 23.85 -5.44
N PHE A 178 -6.19 22.64 -5.62
CA PHE A 178 -6.28 21.61 -4.58
C PHE A 178 -5.32 21.97 -3.45
N VAL A 179 -5.82 21.85 -2.22
CA VAL A 179 -5.14 22.26 -0.99
C VAL A 179 -5.39 21.20 0.08
N ASP A 180 -4.36 20.73 0.78
CA ASP A 180 -4.56 19.84 1.92
C ASP A 180 -5.15 20.58 3.12
N THR A 181 -5.68 19.83 4.09
CA THR A 181 -6.36 20.39 5.25
C THR A 181 -5.49 21.29 6.13
N TYR A 182 -4.19 21.04 6.22
CA TYR A 182 -3.30 21.82 7.08
C TYR A 182 -2.89 23.13 6.42
N SER A 183 -2.72 23.14 5.11
CA SER A 183 -2.34 24.34 4.36
C SER A 183 -3.52 25.25 3.97
N ALA A 184 -4.77 24.81 4.14
CA ALA A 184 -5.97 25.57 3.74
C ALA A 184 -6.01 27.02 4.25
N SER A 185 -5.76 27.22 5.55
CA SER A 185 -5.81 28.57 6.14
C SER A 185 -4.64 29.46 5.69
N GLU A 186 -3.44 28.88 5.57
CA GLU A 186 -2.27 29.61 5.09
C GLU A 186 -2.43 30.01 3.62
N PHE A 187 -2.86 29.07 2.78
CA PHE A 187 -3.11 29.30 1.36
C PHE A 187 -4.13 30.42 1.16
N ALA A 188 -5.27 30.37 1.87
CA ALA A 188 -6.30 31.40 1.84
C ALA A 188 -5.75 32.78 2.21
N ASN A 189 -4.97 32.88 3.28
CA ASN A 189 -4.39 34.14 3.75
C ASN A 189 -3.33 34.68 2.78
N LYS A 190 -2.38 33.85 2.33
CA LYS A 190 -1.27 34.26 1.45
C LYS A 190 -1.72 34.64 0.05
N THR A 191 -2.80 34.03 -0.45
CA THR A 191 -3.43 34.40 -1.73
C THR A 191 -4.47 35.50 -1.58
N ASN A 192 -4.71 36.00 -0.36
CA ASN A 192 -5.76 36.97 -0.03
C ASN A 192 -7.16 36.54 -0.50
N ASN A 193 -7.46 35.23 -0.46
CA ASN A 193 -8.70 34.61 -0.95
C ASN A 193 -9.04 34.97 -2.42
N LYS A 194 -8.05 35.35 -3.24
CA LYS A 194 -8.26 35.69 -4.65
C LYS A 194 -8.37 34.46 -5.55
N LEU A 195 -7.97 33.29 -5.06
CA LEU A 195 -8.08 32.00 -5.75
C LEU A 195 -9.13 31.14 -5.07
N LYS A 196 -9.96 30.45 -5.86
CA LYS A 196 -10.80 29.38 -5.35
C LYS A 196 -9.92 28.18 -5.03
N TYR A 197 -10.23 27.48 -3.96
CA TYR A 197 -9.51 26.27 -3.58
C TYR A 197 -10.48 25.20 -3.12
N PHE A 198 -10.08 23.95 -3.30
CA PHE A 198 -10.78 22.76 -2.87
C PHE A 198 -9.91 22.02 -1.86
N VAL A 199 -10.41 21.89 -0.64
CA VAL A 199 -9.67 21.23 0.44
C VAL A 199 -9.76 19.72 0.28
N THR A 200 -8.66 19.01 0.44
CA THR A 200 -8.62 17.55 0.34
C THR A 200 -8.28 16.94 1.70
N PRO A 201 -9.05 15.96 2.20
CA PRO A 201 -8.85 15.41 3.55
C PRO A 201 -7.72 14.39 3.63
N GLY A 202 -6.97 14.13 2.54
CA GLY A 202 -6.12 12.93 2.42
C GLY A 202 -5.12 12.74 3.55
N ILE A 203 -4.51 13.81 4.05
CA ILE A 203 -3.51 13.74 5.13
C ILE A 203 -4.10 13.31 6.49
N VAL A 204 -5.37 13.63 6.77
CA VAL A 204 -6.04 13.26 8.04
C VAL A 204 -6.80 11.93 7.94
N VAL A 205 -6.93 11.36 6.74
CA VAL A 205 -7.60 10.08 6.53
C VAL A 205 -6.65 8.95 6.95
N LYS A 206 -7.02 8.24 8.02
CA LYS A 206 -6.25 7.12 8.59
C LYS A 206 -6.56 5.76 7.97
N ASN A 207 -7.72 5.61 7.32
CA ASN A 207 -8.16 4.34 6.73
C ASN A 207 -7.69 4.20 5.27
N ALA A 208 -7.07 3.07 4.93
CA ALA A 208 -6.57 2.77 3.59
C ALA A 208 -7.65 2.75 2.50
N LEU A 209 -8.80 2.15 2.76
CA LEU A 209 -9.92 2.11 1.82
C LEU A 209 -10.54 3.51 1.63
N ALA A 210 -10.62 4.30 2.71
CA ALA A 210 -11.06 5.68 2.64
C ALA A 210 -10.13 6.55 1.79
N ARG A 211 -8.80 6.34 1.86
CA ARG A 211 -7.85 7.01 0.95
C ARG A 211 -8.06 6.60 -0.52
N ALA A 212 -8.39 5.35 -0.79
CA ALA A 212 -8.74 4.93 -2.15
C ALA A 212 -10.00 5.64 -2.69
N GLU A 213 -10.96 5.98 -1.82
CA GLU A 213 -12.14 6.77 -2.20
C GLU A 213 -11.87 8.26 -2.48
N LEU A 214 -10.66 8.76 -2.19
CA LEU A 214 -10.29 10.11 -2.61
C LEU A 214 -10.38 10.25 -4.13
N PHE A 215 -10.12 9.19 -4.91
CA PHE A 215 -10.38 9.19 -6.36
C PHE A 215 -11.78 9.68 -6.70
N LYS A 216 -12.81 9.24 -5.98
CA LYS A 216 -14.20 9.68 -6.16
C LYS A 216 -14.36 11.18 -5.88
N LEU A 217 -13.69 11.69 -4.85
CA LEU A 217 -13.71 13.12 -4.51
C LEU A 217 -13.08 13.97 -5.63
N TYR A 218 -11.91 13.57 -6.12
CA TYR A 218 -11.28 14.21 -7.28
C TYR A 218 -12.15 14.05 -8.53
N GLY A 219 -12.76 12.87 -8.75
CA GLY A 219 -13.66 12.59 -9.86
C GLY A 219 -14.88 13.51 -9.92
N LEU A 220 -15.44 13.89 -8.77
CA LEU A 220 -16.51 14.89 -8.71
C LEU A 220 -16.04 16.28 -9.17
N VAL A 221 -14.87 16.72 -8.72
CA VAL A 221 -14.33 18.04 -9.08
C VAL A 221 -13.88 18.08 -10.54
N LEU A 222 -13.29 16.98 -11.02
CA LEU A 222 -12.76 16.83 -12.37
C LEU A 222 -13.83 16.39 -13.39
N ASP A 223 -15.08 16.19 -12.95
CA ASP A 223 -16.21 15.76 -13.79
C ASP A 223 -15.97 14.44 -14.54
N VAL A 224 -15.33 13.49 -13.87
CA VAL A 224 -15.08 12.12 -14.38
C VAL A 224 -15.48 11.05 -13.34
N PRO A 225 -16.73 11.07 -12.85
CA PRO A 225 -17.14 10.24 -11.72
C PRO A 225 -17.12 8.74 -12.03
N GLU A 226 -17.45 8.32 -13.25
CA GLU A 226 -17.44 6.92 -13.68
C GLU A 226 -16.04 6.30 -13.60
N LEU A 227 -15.05 6.97 -14.18
CA LEU A 227 -13.65 6.53 -14.14
C LEU A 227 -13.12 6.49 -12.70
N ALA A 228 -13.49 7.49 -11.89
CA ALA A 228 -13.09 7.53 -10.49
C ALA A 228 -13.67 6.35 -9.69
N ASP A 229 -14.94 6.00 -9.91
CA ASP A 229 -15.56 4.85 -9.24
C ASP A 229 -14.94 3.53 -9.68
N GLU A 230 -14.66 3.36 -10.97
CA GLU A 230 -13.99 2.17 -11.53
C GLU A 230 -12.59 1.98 -10.92
N LEU A 231 -11.78 3.03 -10.89
CA LEU A 231 -10.45 3.00 -10.29
C LEU A 231 -10.51 2.70 -8.79
N THR A 232 -11.38 3.38 -8.05
CA THR A 232 -11.56 3.11 -6.61
C THR A 232 -11.99 1.66 -6.39
N HIS A 233 -12.95 1.15 -7.17
CA HIS A 233 -13.44 -0.21 -7.03
C HIS A 233 -12.30 -1.24 -7.22
N SER A 234 -11.51 -1.09 -8.27
CA SER A 234 -10.37 -1.97 -8.53
C SER A 234 -9.32 -1.94 -7.41
N ILE A 235 -9.02 -0.76 -6.86
CA ILE A 235 -8.07 -0.61 -5.75
C ILE A 235 -8.62 -1.24 -4.46
N VAL A 236 -9.90 -0.99 -4.14
CA VAL A 236 -10.56 -1.55 -2.95
C VAL A 236 -10.63 -3.07 -3.05
N GLU A 237 -11.02 -3.62 -4.20
CA GLU A 237 -11.05 -5.07 -4.44
C GLU A 237 -9.66 -5.69 -4.24
N SER A 238 -8.63 -5.16 -4.91
CA SER A 238 -7.23 -5.58 -4.78
C SER A 238 -6.74 -5.56 -3.31
N TYR A 239 -7.10 -4.53 -2.55
CA TYR A 239 -6.75 -4.41 -1.13
C TYR A 239 -7.47 -5.47 -0.29
N LEU A 240 -8.78 -5.62 -0.45
CA LEU A 240 -9.61 -6.54 0.32
C LEU A 240 -9.26 -8.00 0.03
N GLU A 241 -8.96 -8.35 -1.21
CA GLU A 241 -8.46 -9.67 -1.60
C GLU A 241 -7.14 -9.99 -0.90
N THR A 242 -6.18 -9.04 -0.91
CA THR A 242 -4.88 -9.20 -0.25
C THR A 242 -5.06 -9.39 1.26
N LYS A 243 -5.89 -8.56 1.88
CA LYS A 243 -6.22 -8.68 3.31
C LYS A 243 -6.87 -10.02 3.64
N ALA A 244 -7.81 -10.49 2.83
CA ALA A 244 -8.48 -11.78 3.02
C ALA A 244 -7.53 -12.97 2.84
N LEU A 245 -6.60 -12.88 1.88
CA LEU A 245 -5.56 -13.87 1.64
C LEU A 245 -4.70 -14.07 2.88
N VAL A 246 -4.21 -12.98 3.47
CA VAL A 246 -3.41 -12.98 4.70
C VAL A 246 -4.23 -13.53 5.86
N ALA A 247 -5.45 -13.02 6.06
CA ALA A 247 -6.33 -13.46 7.15
C ALA A 247 -6.60 -14.98 7.13
N SER A 248 -6.66 -15.58 5.94
CA SER A 248 -6.97 -16.99 5.77
C SER A 248 -5.76 -17.92 5.81
N HIS A 249 -4.56 -17.43 5.45
CA HIS A 249 -3.40 -18.29 5.20
C HIS A 249 -2.14 -17.93 5.98
N ALA A 250 -2.05 -16.74 6.58
CA ALA A 250 -0.90 -16.36 7.40
C ALA A 250 -0.79 -17.29 8.62
N LYS A 251 0.35 -17.95 8.75
CA LYS A 251 0.57 -18.97 9.79
C LYS A 251 1.05 -18.39 11.12
N TYR A 252 1.64 -17.21 11.07
CA TYR A 252 2.26 -16.54 12.20
C TYR A 252 2.19 -15.03 11.99
N TRP A 253 2.52 -14.28 13.04
CA TRP A 253 2.57 -12.82 13.03
C TRP A 253 4.01 -12.35 13.26
N PRO A 254 4.77 -12.04 12.20
CA PRO A 254 6.12 -11.52 12.35
C PRO A 254 6.10 -10.17 13.07
N SER A 255 7.04 -9.95 13.97
CA SER A 255 7.13 -8.68 14.67
C SER A 255 7.91 -7.64 13.88
N VAL A 256 7.50 -6.38 14.02
CA VAL A 256 8.08 -5.28 13.24
C VAL A 256 8.42 -4.07 14.12
N LEU A 257 9.62 -3.53 13.87
CA LEU A 257 10.02 -2.17 14.20
C LEU A 257 9.80 -1.30 12.96
N ILE A 258 9.20 -0.12 13.14
CA ILE A 258 9.03 0.87 12.07
C ILE A 258 9.89 2.10 12.33
N ASN A 259 10.05 2.94 11.31
CA ASN A 259 10.64 4.27 11.41
C ASN A 259 12.13 4.25 11.77
N GLY A 260 12.68 5.41 12.08
CA GLY A 260 14.10 5.57 12.39
C GLY A 260 14.36 6.55 13.52
N TYR A 261 15.64 6.74 13.81
CA TYR A 261 16.11 7.75 14.74
C TYR A 261 16.17 9.11 14.04
N PHE A 262 15.50 10.10 14.61
CA PHE A 262 15.47 11.48 14.11
C PHE A 262 15.41 12.46 15.29
N ASP A 263 16.24 13.49 15.26
CA ASP A 263 16.26 14.58 16.25
C ASP A 263 16.30 14.13 17.72
N GLY A 264 17.17 13.16 18.03
CA GLY A 264 17.41 12.73 19.42
C GLY A 264 16.57 11.54 19.90
N LEU A 265 15.50 11.18 19.19
CA LEU A 265 14.59 10.11 19.57
C LEU A 265 14.23 9.22 18.37
N TRP A 266 13.74 8.01 18.66
CA TRP A 266 13.12 7.16 17.67
C TRP A 266 11.61 7.36 17.70
N SER A 267 11.06 7.96 16.65
CA SER A 267 9.64 8.31 16.59
C SER A 267 8.84 7.21 15.90
N LEU A 268 7.81 6.73 16.57
CA LEU A 268 6.94 5.65 16.10
C LEU A 268 5.51 6.17 15.93
N ASP A 269 4.78 5.56 15.02
CA ASP A 269 3.38 5.88 14.77
C ASP A 269 2.43 5.34 15.85
N SER A 270 1.29 6.01 16.06
CA SER A 270 0.21 5.48 16.89
C SER A 270 -0.43 4.25 16.23
N GLY A 271 -1.12 3.42 17.03
CA GLY A 271 -1.78 2.21 16.56
C GLY A 271 -2.98 2.44 15.62
N ASP A 272 -3.53 3.65 15.63
CA ASP A 272 -4.59 4.10 14.74
C ASP A 272 -4.05 4.91 13.53
N SER A 273 -2.73 4.95 13.32
CA SER A 273 -2.14 5.65 12.18
C SER A 273 -2.45 4.94 10.86
N TYR A 274 -2.28 5.69 9.77
CA TYR A 274 -2.36 5.14 8.41
C TYR A 274 -1.37 3.98 8.20
N GLU A 275 -0.14 4.12 8.70
CA GLU A 275 0.88 3.08 8.60
C GLU A 275 0.54 1.84 9.43
N ALA A 276 0.11 2.03 10.69
CA ALA A 276 -0.27 0.93 11.57
C ALA A 276 -1.43 0.11 11.01
N SER A 277 -2.34 0.74 10.25
CA SER A 277 -3.44 0.03 9.57
C SER A 277 -2.93 -1.02 8.58
N PHE A 278 -1.84 -0.74 7.84
CA PHE A 278 -1.25 -1.72 6.93
C PHE A 278 -0.56 -2.85 7.68
N LEU A 279 0.15 -2.56 8.77
CA LEU A 279 0.80 -3.60 9.56
C LEU A 279 -0.22 -4.60 10.10
N LYS A 280 -1.34 -4.09 10.62
CA LYS A 280 -2.46 -4.91 11.09
C LYS A 280 -3.04 -5.76 9.97
N ASP A 281 -3.33 -5.16 8.81
CA ASP A 281 -3.95 -5.87 7.68
C ASP A 281 -2.98 -6.84 6.99
N ALA A 282 -1.66 -6.65 7.15
CA ALA A 282 -0.63 -7.57 6.73
C ALA A 282 -0.29 -8.66 7.77
N HIS A 283 -1.01 -8.72 8.89
CA HIS A 283 -0.72 -9.61 10.02
C HIS A 283 0.72 -9.48 10.57
N ALA A 284 1.28 -8.27 10.52
CA ALA A 284 2.53 -7.91 11.16
C ALA A 284 2.28 -7.37 12.56
N ALA A 285 2.91 -7.97 13.56
CA ALA A 285 2.71 -7.60 14.95
C ALA A 285 3.51 -6.33 15.28
N TYR A 286 2.78 -5.24 15.54
CA TYR A 286 3.32 -3.95 15.93
C TYR A 286 3.12 -3.69 17.43
N ARG A 287 4.20 -3.35 18.15
CA ARG A 287 4.20 -3.22 19.62
C ARG A 287 3.18 -2.21 20.15
N TYR A 288 2.95 -1.14 19.41
CA TYR A 288 2.08 -0.04 19.82
C TYR A 288 0.77 0.00 19.03
N ALA A 289 0.33 -1.14 18.47
CA ALA A 289 -0.92 -1.25 17.72
C ALA A 289 -2.19 -0.81 18.48
N ASN A 290 -2.14 -0.77 19.82
CA ASN A 290 -3.24 -0.29 20.67
C ASN A 290 -2.97 1.09 21.32
N SER A 291 -1.89 1.77 20.95
CA SER A 291 -1.57 3.11 21.46
C SER A 291 -2.33 4.17 20.68
N SER A 292 -3.01 5.09 21.38
CA SER A 292 -3.65 6.26 20.75
C SER A 292 -2.68 7.43 20.52
N SER A 293 -1.43 7.32 20.99
CA SER A 293 -0.39 8.33 20.81
C SER A 293 0.85 7.75 20.15
N SER A 294 1.53 8.57 19.35
CA SER A 294 2.82 8.27 18.72
C SER A 294 3.92 8.19 19.79
N PRO A 295 4.53 7.03 20.01
CA PRO A 295 5.62 6.89 20.98
C PRO A 295 6.92 7.50 20.45
N SER A 296 7.68 8.17 21.32
CA SER A 296 9.08 8.55 21.04
C SER A 296 10.00 7.87 22.04
N LEU A 297 10.96 7.09 21.54
CA LEU A 297 11.81 6.22 22.34
C LEU A 297 13.26 6.67 22.33
N THR A 298 13.92 6.55 23.49
CA THR A 298 15.38 6.57 23.55
C THR A 298 15.96 5.31 22.91
N LEU A 299 17.22 5.35 22.47
CA LEU A 299 17.90 4.18 21.87
C LEU A 299 17.90 2.95 22.79
N ASN A 300 18.04 3.14 24.10
CA ASN A 300 17.96 2.03 25.06
C ASN A 300 16.55 1.42 25.06
N GLN A 301 15.51 2.24 25.05
CA GLN A 301 14.13 1.75 24.94
C GLN A 301 13.88 1.05 23.61
N VAL A 302 14.43 1.53 22.49
CA VAL A 302 14.34 0.83 21.18
C VAL A 302 14.92 -0.57 21.30
N VAL A 303 16.14 -0.70 21.83
CA VAL A 303 16.78 -2.00 22.04
C VAL A 303 15.95 -2.85 23.01
N ASP A 304 15.54 -2.34 24.15
CA ASP A 304 14.79 -3.14 25.14
C ASP A 304 13.40 -3.57 24.65
N ASN A 305 12.77 -2.78 23.78
CA ASN A 305 11.44 -3.04 23.23
C ASN A 305 11.45 -3.89 21.96
N PHE A 306 12.49 -3.79 21.12
CA PHE A 306 12.54 -4.39 19.78
C PHE A 306 13.79 -5.23 19.49
N ARG A 307 14.61 -5.58 20.51
CA ARG A 307 15.80 -6.43 20.32
C ARG A 307 15.50 -7.69 19.51
N GLY A 308 14.37 -8.31 19.76
CA GLY A 308 13.94 -9.52 19.07
C GLY A 308 13.02 -9.29 17.88
N ALA A 309 12.86 -8.06 17.39
CA ALA A 309 11.98 -7.81 16.25
C ALA A 309 12.44 -8.59 15.01
N ASP A 310 11.52 -9.23 14.30
CA ASP A 310 11.83 -10.02 13.10
C ASP A 310 12.22 -9.11 11.94
N TYR A 311 11.56 -7.95 11.83
CA TYR A 311 11.75 -6.98 10.74
C TYR A 311 11.93 -5.56 11.26
N TRP A 312 12.67 -4.76 10.48
CA TRP A 312 12.73 -3.31 10.61
C TRP A 312 12.41 -2.67 9.26
N ILE A 313 11.39 -1.82 9.19
CA ILE A 313 10.96 -1.14 7.96
C ILE A 313 10.94 0.39 8.11
N ASN A 314 10.87 1.11 7.00
CA ASN A 314 10.68 2.58 6.93
C ASN A 314 11.80 3.37 7.65
N LEU A 315 13.04 3.34 7.16
CA LEU A 315 14.23 3.77 7.94
C LEU A 315 14.33 5.27 8.35
N ASP A 316 13.35 6.14 8.04
CA ASP A 316 13.36 7.60 8.29
C ASP A 316 14.72 8.28 8.06
N LEU A 317 15.27 8.08 6.87
CA LEU A 317 16.53 8.70 6.46
C LEU A 317 16.26 9.83 5.46
N LEU A 318 17.08 10.89 5.55
CA LEU A 318 17.06 12.00 4.58
C LEU A 318 17.49 11.57 3.17
N SER A 319 18.10 10.40 3.01
CA SER A 319 18.53 9.85 1.73
C SER A 319 18.54 8.32 1.78
N PRO A 320 18.28 7.64 0.65
CA PRO A 320 18.24 6.20 0.60
C PRO A 320 19.62 5.59 0.87
N VAL A 321 19.64 4.44 1.55
CA VAL A 321 20.82 3.60 1.78
C VAL A 321 20.53 2.19 1.28
N TYR A 322 21.50 1.53 0.66
CA TYR A 322 21.27 0.28 -0.08
C TYR A 322 21.87 -0.95 0.59
N SER A 323 22.63 -0.78 1.67
CA SER A 323 23.23 -1.87 2.43
C SER A 323 23.29 -1.59 3.92
N LEU A 324 23.41 -2.66 4.72
CA LEU A 324 23.59 -2.53 6.17
C LEU A 324 24.89 -1.80 6.53
N SER A 325 25.97 -2.00 5.78
CA SER A 325 27.28 -1.36 6.02
C SER A 325 27.23 0.14 5.74
N GLU A 326 26.51 0.52 4.67
CA GLU A 326 26.21 1.91 4.36
C GLU A 326 25.37 2.58 5.44
N LEU A 327 24.31 1.92 5.92
CA LEU A 327 23.48 2.44 7.02
C LEU A 327 24.31 2.77 8.27
N ILE A 328 25.17 1.84 8.71
CA ILE A 328 26.08 2.05 9.85
C ILE A 328 27.07 3.20 9.59
N SER A 329 27.59 3.28 8.36
CA SER A 329 28.51 4.34 7.97
C SER A 329 27.84 5.72 7.94
N THR A 330 26.58 5.79 7.53
CA THR A 330 25.77 7.03 7.52
C THR A 330 25.58 7.57 8.93
N TYR A 331 25.14 6.73 9.88
CA TYR A 331 25.02 7.16 11.28
C TYR A 331 26.36 7.64 11.86
N LYS A 332 27.47 6.94 11.57
CA LYS A 332 28.80 7.37 12.03
C LYS A 332 29.19 8.74 11.47
N LYS A 333 28.95 8.98 10.17
CA LYS A 333 29.23 10.28 9.52
C LYS A 333 28.38 11.43 10.08
N GLN A 334 27.18 11.13 10.57
CA GLN A 334 26.27 12.10 11.19
C GLN A 334 26.58 12.34 12.67
N ASN A 335 27.69 11.82 13.21
CA ASN A 335 28.03 11.83 14.64
C ASN A 335 27.00 11.08 15.53
N GLU A 336 26.32 10.10 14.96
CA GLU A 336 25.29 9.28 15.61
C GLU A 336 25.79 7.85 15.88
N SER A 337 27.04 7.71 16.31
CA SER A 337 27.66 6.39 16.54
C SER A 337 26.89 5.53 17.56
N GLN A 338 26.21 6.15 18.51
CA GLN A 338 25.30 5.48 19.45
C GLN A 338 24.12 4.79 18.75
N VAL A 339 23.62 5.34 17.64
CA VAL A 339 22.52 4.75 16.86
C VAL A 339 23.02 3.49 16.17
N ALA A 340 24.20 3.56 15.54
CA ALA A 340 24.86 2.39 14.96
C ALA A 340 25.00 1.24 15.97
N ILE A 341 25.48 1.53 17.19
CA ILE A 341 25.62 0.53 18.27
C ILE A 341 24.26 -0.03 18.72
N ALA A 342 23.20 0.79 18.72
CA ALA A 342 21.87 0.35 19.10
C ALA A 342 21.26 -0.58 18.05
N VAL A 343 21.31 -0.21 16.77
CA VAL A 343 20.69 -1.00 15.69
C VAL A 343 21.41 -2.34 15.46
N GLU A 344 22.73 -2.41 15.69
CA GLU A 344 23.49 -3.67 15.63
C GLU A 344 23.05 -4.72 16.67
N LYS A 345 22.34 -4.30 17.73
CA LYS A 345 21.76 -5.20 18.75
C LYS A 345 20.40 -5.76 18.35
N LEU A 346 19.78 -5.27 17.27
CA LEU A 346 18.45 -5.68 16.83
C LEU A 346 18.56 -6.95 15.96
N ALA A 347 17.72 -7.93 16.24
CA ALA A 347 17.66 -9.16 15.46
C ALA A 347 17.34 -8.89 13.98
N ALA A 348 16.43 -7.95 13.69
CA ALA A 348 16.16 -7.50 12.32
C ALA A 348 17.45 -7.07 11.58
N PHE A 349 18.34 -6.31 12.21
CA PHE A 349 19.63 -5.93 11.61
C PHE A 349 20.56 -7.14 11.46
N GLN A 350 20.69 -7.96 12.50
CA GLN A 350 21.58 -9.13 12.51
C GLN A 350 21.17 -10.22 11.50
N CYS A 351 19.86 -10.37 11.25
CA CYS A 351 19.28 -11.23 10.22
C CYS A 351 19.18 -10.54 8.85
N GLY A 352 19.55 -9.25 8.79
CA GLY A 352 19.44 -8.37 7.64
C GLY A 352 18.03 -8.22 7.10
N GLN A 353 17.00 -8.31 7.93
CA GLN A 353 15.61 -8.03 7.59
C GLN A 353 15.29 -6.54 7.79
N VAL A 354 16.14 -5.69 7.21
CA VAL A 354 16.01 -4.23 7.22
C VAL A 354 15.54 -3.79 5.83
N TRP A 355 14.40 -3.11 5.78
CA TRP A 355 13.72 -2.73 4.55
C TRP A 355 13.46 -1.24 4.50
N SER A 356 13.64 -0.65 3.32
CA SER A 356 13.38 0.76 3.07
C SER A 356 12.25 0.90 2.05
N ASN A 357 11.35 1.85 2.31
CA ASN A 357 10.29 2.30 1.39
C ASN A 357 10.79 3.29 0.32
N ALA A 358 12.10 3.44 0.15
CA ALA A 358 12.71 4.37 -0.80
C ALA A 358 13.12 3.70 -2.13
N LYS A 359 12.48 2.58 -2.54
CA LYS A 359 12.84 1.89 -3.79
C LYS A 359 12.69 2.80 -5.00
N ARG A 360 11.69 3.68 -4.95
CA ARG A 360 11.34 4.63 -5.99
C ARG A 360 11.66 6.03 -5.50
N TYR A 361 12.95 6.31 -5.42
CA TYR A 361 13.50 7.59 -4.98
C TYR A 361 14.17 8.33 -6.15
N ARG A 362 13.98 9.65 -6.25
CA ARG A 362 14.58 10.50 -7.27
C ARG A 362 14.79 11.90 -6.71
N GLY A 363 16.04 12.37 -6.62
CA GLY A 363 16.34 13.71 -6.11
C GLY A 363 15.93 13.86 -4.66
N GLU A 364 14.90 14.67 -4.39
CA GLU A 364 14.28 14.86 -3.06
C GLU A 364 12.92 14.16 -2.94
N SER A 365 12.55 13.36 -3.95
CA SER A 365 11.22 12.76 -4.08
C SER A 365 11.23 11.27 -3.76
N ASN A 366 10.23 10.83 -3.00
CA ASN A 366 9.95 9.42 -2.75
C ASN A 366 8.52 9.08 -3.21
N ASP A 367 8.40 8.19 -4.20
CA ASP A 367 7.11 7.81 -4.79
C ASP A 367 6.21 7.03 -3.81
N TYR A 368 6.76 6.50 -2.72
CA TYR A 368 5.94 5.94 -1.64
C TYR A 368 5.00 6.99 -1.04
N TYR A 369 5.47 8.24 -0.88
CA TYR A 369 4.64 9.33 -0.39
C TYR A 369 3.81 10.00 -1.49
N GLU A 370 4.20 9.83 -2.77
CA GLU A 370 3.42 10.32 -3.91
C GLU A 370 2.41 9.27 -4.38
N LEU A 371 2.77 8.35 -5.30
CA LEU A 371 1.87 7.31 -5.82
C LEU A 371 1.31 6.39 -4.74
N GLY A 372 2.08 6.08 -3.69
CA GLY A 372 1.61 5.24 -2.59
C GLY A 372 0.41 5.83 -1.84
N SER A 373 0.22 7.15 -1.85
CA SER A 373 -0.96 7.80 -1.26
C SER A 373 -2.27 7.42 -1.96
N ALA A 374 -2.21 7.12 -3.26
CA ALA A 374 -3.34 6.70 -4.08
C ALA A 374 -3.41 5.18 -4.31
N ARG A 375 -2.36 4.43 -3.97
CA ARG A 375 -2.24 2.98 -4.18
C ARG A 375 -1.99 2.21 -2.88
N PRO A 376 -2.92 2.27 -1.90
CA PRO A 376 -2.81 1.51 -0.66
C PRO A 376 -2.76 -0.01 -0.90
N ASP A 377 -3.40 -0.49 -1.97
CA ASP A 377 -3.37 -1.90 -2.35
C ASP A 377 -1.95 -2.39 -2.69
N TRP A 378 -1.13 -1.56 -3.32
CA TRP A 378 0.25 -1.88 -3.62
C TRP A 378 1.16 -1.84 -2.40
N ILE A 379 0.93 -0.89 -1.47
CA ILE A 379 1.65 -0.85 -0.19
C ILE A 379 1.37 -2.14 0.59
N LEU A 380 0.09 -2.54 0.69
CA LEU A 380 -0.28 -3.77 1.40
C LEU A 380 0.38 -5.00 0.75
N LYS A 381 0.35 -5.13 -0.58
CA LYS A 381 1.00 -6.26 -1.28
C LYS A 381 2.52 -6.31 -1.06
N ASP A 382 3.20 -5.17 -1.05
CA ASP A 382 4.62 -5.10 -0.70
C ASP A 382 4.85 -5.62 0.73
N LEU A 383 4.09 -5.12 1.71
CA LEU A 383 4.23 -5.51 3.11
C LEU A 383 3.90 -6.99 3.33
N VAL A 384 2.84 -7.51 2.72
CA VAL A 384 2.50 -8.94 2.74
C VAL A 384 3.63 -9.77 2.15
N LYS A 385 4.27 -9.33 1.06
CA LYS A 385 5.44 -10.05 0.53
C LYS A 385 6.65 -10.00 1.46
N ILE A 386 6.84 -8.93 2.24
CA ILE A 386 7.92 -8.84 3.25
C ILE A 386 7.69 -9.85 4.38
N PHE A 387 6.48 -9.87 4.95
CA PHE A 387 6.16 -10.64 6.16
C PHE A 387 5.74 -12.09 5.86
N HIS A 388 5.12 -12.32 4.69
CA HIS A 388 4.55 -13.58 4.23
C HIS A 388 4.90 -13.84 2.75
N PRO A 389 6.19 -13.99 2.41
CA PRO A 389 6.65 -14.11 1.03
C PRO A 389 6.02 -15.29 0.25
N GLU A 390 5.50 -16.30 0.96
CA GLU A 390 4.79 -17.45 0.39
C GLU A 390 3.38 -17.13 -0.11
N LEU A 391 2.74 -16.04 0.38
CA LEU A 391 1.39 -15.65 -0.02
C LEU A 391 1.40 -14.79 -1.29
N GLU A 392 2.45 -14.03 -1.52
CA GLU A 392 2.61 -13.14 -2.69
C GLU A 392 3.92 -13.44 -3.48
N PRO A 393 4.14 -14.69 -3.94
CA PRO A 393 5.41 -15.08 -4.55
C PRO A 393 5.71 -14.33 -5.86
N ASN A 394 4.67 -14.01 -6.63
CA ASN A 394 4.78 -13.37 -7.95
C ASN A 394 4.70 -11.83 -7.90
N HIS A 395 4.29 -11.24 -6.78
CA HIS A 395 4.22 -9.78 -6.64
C HIS A 395 5.63 -9.17 -6.71
N SER A 396 5.82 -8.10 -7.48
CA SER A 396 7.12 -7.41 -7.52
C SER A 396 7.05 -6.19 -6.63
N PHE A 397 8.02 -6.03 -5.73
CA PHE A 397 8.04 -4.88 -4.84
C PHE A 397 7.92 -3.57 -5.62
N VAL A 398 7.02 -2.68 -5.21
CA VAL A 398 6.82 -1.37 -5.83
C VAL A 398 7.62 -0.32 -5.08
N PHE A 399 7.44 -0.23 -3.77
CA PHE A 399 7.98 0.82 -2.91
C PHE A 399 9.13 0.33 -2.02
N TYR A 400 9.15 -0.97 -1.70
CA TYR A 400 10.12 -1.52 -0.76
C TYR A 400 11.32 -2.20 -1.40
N TYR A 401 12.49 -2.06 -0.78
CA TYR A 401 13.65 -2.92 -1.02
C TYR A 401 14.32 -3.31 0.28
N ARG A 402 14.93 -4.49 0.29
CA ARG A 402 15.74 -4.98 1.40
C ARG A 402 17.16 -4.43 1.27
N LEU A 403 17.74 -3.95 2.36
CA LEU A 403 19.14 -3.56 2.38
C LEU A 403 20.02 -4.80 2.11
N ALA A 404 21.05 -4.63 1.28
CA ALA A 404 21.98 -5.69 0.96
C ALA A 404 22.91 -6.01 2.14
N ASN A 405 23.30 -7.29 2.22
CA ASN A 405 24.23 -7.82 3.22
C ASN A 405 25.62 -8.11 2.63
N ASN A 406 25.96 -7.49 1.50
CA ASN A 406 27.10 -7.88 0.67
C ASN A 406 28.48 -7.72 1.36
N ASP A 407 28.56 -6.88 2.40
CA ASP A 407 29.79 -6.66 3.19
C ASP A 407 29.67 -7.24 4.61
N SER A 408 29.02 -8.39 4.77
CA SER A 408 28.86 -9.07 6.06
C SER A 408 30.19 -9.48 6.71
N SER A 409 31.33 -9.37 6.03
CA SER A 409 32.65 -9.56 6.63
C SER A 409 33.10 -8.36 7.48
N SER A 410 32.60 -7.16 7.18
CA SER A 410 32.87 -5.93 7.94
C SER A 410 31.93 -5.74 9.13
N LEU A 411 30.75 -6.36 9.07
CA LEU A 411 29.72 -6.33 10.10
C LEU A 411 29.68 -7.69 10.81
N ASN A 412 29.76 -7.73 12.13
CA ASN A 412 29.66 -8.98 12.89
C ASN A 412 28.19 -9.46 12.99
N LEU A 413 27.58 -9.82 11.86
CA LEU A 413 26.18 -10.22 11.76
C LEU A 413 26.00 -11.66 12.26
N HIS A 414 25.19 -11.81 13.31
CA HIS A 414 24.80 -13.12 13.84
C HIS A 414 23.28 -13.18 14.04
N CYS A 415 22.55 -13.72 13.07
CA CYS A 415 21.11 -13.87 13.19
C CYS A 415 20.76 -14.86 14.31
N PRO A 416 20.03 -14.44 15.36
CA PRO A 416 19.70 -15.32 16.48
C PRO A 416 18.57 -16.31 16.15
N TYR A 417 17.89 -16.14 15.01
CA TYR A 417 16.75 -16.94 14.62
C TYR A 417 17.12 -17.96 13.55
N TYR A 418 16.68 -19.20 13.76
CA TYR A 418 16.87 -20.31 12.84
C TYR A 418 15.54 -20.74 12.24
N ASN A 419 15.56 -21.07 10.96
CA ASN A 419 14.44 -21.68 10.25
C ASN A 419 14.81 -23.14 9.97
N LEU A 420 14.24 -24.04 10.75
CA LEU A 420 14.51 -25.47 10.60
C LEU A 420 13.74 -26.00 9.40
N SER A 421 14.27 -27.04 8.75
CA SER A 421 13.65 -27.67 7.59
C SER A 421 12.22 -28.15 7.83
N SER A 422 11.50 -28.42 6.74
CA SER A 422 10.14 -28.99 6.79
C SER A 422 10.12 -30.42 7.31
N SER A 423 11.18 -31.19 7.09
CA SER A 423 11.38 -32.55 7.62
C SER A 423 12.62 -32.64 8.51
N PRO A 424 12.63 -33.52 9.52
CA PRO A 424 13.79 -33.64 10.43
C PRO A 424 15.02 -34.17 9.68
N PRO A 425 16.24 -33.72 10.04
CA PRO A 425 17.48 -34.31 9.55
C PRO A 425 17.60 -35.79 9.93
N SER A 426 18.43 -36.54 9.19
CA SER A 426 18.69 -37.95 9.49
C SER A 426 19.15 -38.16 10.94
N GLY A 427 18.57 -39.13 11.64
CA GLY A 427 18.86 -39.43 13.05
C GLY A 427 18.28 -38.43 14.06
N ARG A 428 17.42 -37.50 13.61
CA ARG A 428 16.72 -36.54 14.45
C ARG A 428 15.21 -36.64 14.26
N GLN A 429 14.46 -36.11 15.21
CA GLN A 429 13.01 -35.92 15.14
C GLN A 429 12.66 -34.50 15.55
N PHE A 430 11.51 -34.02 15.09
CA PHE A 430 10.98 -32.74 15.56
C PHE A 430 10.03 -32.96 16.73
N ILE A 431 10.22 -32.16 17.78
CA ILE A 431 9.26 -32.01 18.87
C ILE A 431 8.66 -30.62 18.76
N MET A 432 7.34 -30.56 18.74
CA MET A 432 6.55 -29.36 18.53
C MET A 432 5.84 -28.98 19.80
N PHE A 433 5.89 -27.71 20.18
CA PHE A 433 5.14 -27.17 21.31
C PHE A 433 4.30 -25.99 20.88
N HIS A 434 3.04 -26.01 21.29
CA HIS A 434 2.24 -24.79 21.37
C HIS A 434 2.24 -24.31 22.82
N ILE A 435 2.62 -23.06 23.01
CA ILE A 435 2.83 -22.47 24.34
C ILE A 435 2.05 -21.17 24.40
N SER A 436 1.17 -21.07 25.39
CA SER A 436 0.44 -19.85 25.72
C SER A 436 1.19 -19.10 26.82
N PHE A 437 1.34 -17.79 26.66
CA PHE A 437 1.90 -16.90 27.69
C PHE A 437 0.85 -15.87 28.12
N ASN A 438 0.76 -15.59 29.42
CA ASN A 438 -0.09 -14.52 29.96
C ASN A 438 0.53 -13.11 29.76
N SER A 439 1.20 -12.90 28.65
CA SER A 439 1.89 -11.67 28.29
C SER A 439 1.77 -11.45 26.79
N SER A 440 2.11 -10.24 26.33
CA SER A 440 2.26 -9.99 24.89
C SER A 440 3.55 -10.62 24.37
N MET A 441 3.63 -10.78 23.05
CA MET A 441 4.76 -11.41 22.36
C MET A 441 6.11 -10.73 22.64
N PHE A 442 6.19 -9.40 22.63
CA PHE A 442 7.45 -8.67 22.59
C PHE A 442 8.40 -8.92 23.78
N PRO A 443 7.93 -8.88 25.06
CA PRO A 443 8.78 -9.28 26.19
C PRO A 443 9.36 -10.69 26.05
N ILE A 444 8.57 -11.62 25.49
CA ILE A 444 9.00 -13.01 25.28
C ILE A 444 10.04 -13.07 24.17
N GLN A 445 9.76 -12.40 23.06
CA GLN A 445 10.64 -12.36 21.89
C GLN A 445 12.01 -11.75 22.23
N ASN A 446 12.05 -10.69 23.04
CA ASN A 446 13.30 -10.05 23.47
C ASN A 446 14.12 -10.93 24.43
N ALA A 447 13.49 -11.89 25.11
CA ALA A 447 14.14 -12.86 25.99
C ALA A 447 14.64 -14.11 25.22
N LEU A 448 14.22 -14.32 23.97
CA LEU A 448 14.56 -15.54 23.20
C LEU A 448 16.05 -15.83 23.17
N ASN A 449 16.83 -14.93 22.57
CA ASN A 449 18.27 -15.15 22.42
C ASN A 449 19.05 -14.99 23.73
N LEU A 450 18.56 -14.16 24.66
CA LEU A 450 19.29 -13.81 25.87
C LEU A 450 19.19 -14.87 26.97
N SER A 451 18.06 -15.58 27.05
CA SER A 451 17.79 -16.47 28.19
C SER A 451 16.96 -17.70 27.84
N ILE A 452 15.96 -17.61 26.96
CA ILE A 452 15.09 -18.76 26.64
C ILE A 452 15.83 -19.81 25.80
N PHE A 453 16.48 -19.43 24.69
CA PHE A 453 17.20 -20.38 23.84
C PHE A 453 18.32 -21.10 24.60
N PRO A 454 19.19 -20.42 25.39
CA PRO A 454 20.18 -21.12 26.20
C PRO A 454 19.55 -22.08 27.23
N ALA A 455 18.46 -21.68 27.89
CA ALA A 455 17.78 -22.52 28.87
C ALA A 455 17.15 -23.77 28.23
N VAL A 456 16.47 -23.61 27.09
CA VAL A 456 15.86 -24.71 26.33
C VAL A 456 16.94 -25.62 25.76
N ALA A 457 18.00 -25.07 25.16
CA ALA A 457 19.14 -25.83 24.65
C ALA A 457 19.77 -26.70 25.74
N SER A 458 20.01 -26.14 26.92
CA SER A 458 20.51 -26.86 28.09
C SER A 458 19.53 -27.95 28.57
N LEU A 459 18.24 -27.62 28.65
CA LEU A 459 17.21 -28.53 29.13
C LEU A 459 17.07 -29.80 28.27
N PHE A 460 17.22 -29.67 26.95
CA PHE A 460 17.07 -30.78 26.00
C PHE A 460 18.40 -31.34 25.50
N GLY A 461 19.54 -30.76 25.89
CA GLY A 461 20.86 -31.17 25.41
C GLY A 461 21.02 -30.97 23.89
N ILE A 462 20.51 -29.85 23.36
CA ILE A 462 20.57 -29.48 21.93
C ILE A 462 21.29 -28.13 21.74
N SER A 463 21.59 -27.77 20.50
CA SER A 463 22.12 -26.43 20.19
C SER A 463 20.98 -25.39 20.12
N THR A 464 21.28 -24.11 20.32
CA THR A 464 20.30 -23.03 20.04
C THR A 464 19.91 -23.00 18.56
N SER A 465 20.78 -23.45 17.66
CA SER A 465 20.49 -23.63 16.23
C SER A 465 19.50 -24.75 15.93
N ASP A 466 19.18 -25.60 16.91
CA ASP A 466 18.18 -26.66 16.81
C ASP A 466 16.78 -26.18 17.26
N ILE A 467 16.60 -24.87 17.50
CA ILE A 467 15.37 -24.27 18.00
C ILE A 467 14.82 -23.29 16.97
N GLU A 468 13.58 -23.50 16.55
CA GLU A 468 12.81 -22.52 15.78
C GLU A 468 11.61 -22.07 16.60
N VAL A 469 11.34 -20.76 16.60
CA VAL A 469 10.17 -20.16 17.26
C VAL A 469 9.42 -19.28 16.27
N ARG A 470 8.09 -19.33 16.32
CA ARG A 470 7.16 -18.44 15.62
C ARG A 470 6.04 -18.04 16.57
N PHE A 471 5.49 -16.85 16.42
CA PHE A 471 4.30 -16.44 17.16
C PHE A 471 3.06 -16.59 16.28
N LEU A 472 2.11 -17.39 16.73
CA LEU A 472 0.84 -17.64 16.03
C LEU A 472 -0.17 -16.52 16.32
N ASN A 473 -0.06 -15.90 17.50
CA ASN A 473 -0.86 -14.77 17.92
C ASN A 473 0.00 -13.86 18.82
N PRO A 474 0.06 -12.55 18.56
CA PRO A 474 0.88 -11.63 19.34
C PRO A 474 0.37 -11.37 20.76
N GLY A 475 -0.90 -11.68 21.08
CA GLY A 475 -1.53 -11.35 22.36
C GLY A 475 -1.73 -9.84 22.49
N GLU A 476 -2.76 -9.30 21.83
CA GLU A 476 -3.08 -7.87 21.82
C GLU A 476 -4.11 -7.54 22.92
N SER A 477 -3.66 -6.81 23.95
CA SER A 477 -4.36 -6.35 25.17
C SER A 477 -4.42 -7.35 26.35
N SER A 478 -4.81 -6.83 27.53
CA SER A 478 -4.81 -7.50 28.85
C SER A 478 -5.66 -8.78 28.95
N SER A 479 -6.35 -9.17 27.88
CA SER A 479 -7.24 -10.34 27.81
C SER A 479 -6.85 -11.37 26.74
N SER A 480 -5.78 -11.18 25.97
CA SER A 480 -5.33 -12.20 24.99
C SER A 480 -3.88 -12.61 25.22
N ASN A 481 -3.70 -13.92 25.38
CA ASN A 481 -2.40 -14.54 25.58
C ASN A 481 -1.62 -14.59 24.26
N ALA A 482 -0.31 -14.32 24.30
CA ALA A 482 0.55 -14.63 23.18
C ALA A 482 0.63 -16.14 22.99
N LEU A 483 0.48 -16.60 21.75
CA LEU A 483 0.62 -18.00 21.37
C LEU A 483 1.91 -18.19 20.59
N MET A 484 2.79 -19.01 21.13
CA MET A 484 4.10 -19.31 20.56
C MET A 484 4.13 -20.76 20.10
N TYR A 485 4.61 -20.95 18.88
CA TYR A 485 5.02 -22.24 18.33
C TYR A 485 6.53 -22.39 18.51
N MET A 486 6.95 -23.52 19.08
CA MET A 486 8.36 -23.87 19.22
C MET A 486 8.61 -25.24 18.60
N LYS A 487 9.56 -25.30 17.66
CA LYS A 487 10.04 -26.52 17.01
C LYS A 487 11.44 -26.83 17.46
N LEU A 488 11.64 -28.00 18.04
CA LEU A 488 12.96 -28.49 18.44
C LEU A 488 13.39 -29.63 17.54
N SER A 489 14.60 -29.55 17.00
CA SER A 489 15.28 -30.70 16.38
C SER A 489 16.01 -31.46 17.47
N VAL A 490 15.65 -32.72 17.74
CA VAL A 490 16.23 -33.52 18.84
C VAL A 490 16.78 -34.85 18.30
N PRO A 491 17.93 -35.35 18.77
CA PRO A 491 18.40 -36.69 18.41
C PRO A 491 17.35 -37.76 18.70
N SER A 492 17.10 -38.68 17.77
CA SER A 492 16.03 -39.68 17.91
C SER A 492 16.16 -40.53 19.17
N SER A 493 17.39 -40.80 19.63
CA SER A 493 17.67 -41.51 20.89
C SER A 493 17.19 -40.79 22.14
N ASN A 494 17.05 -39.45 22.08
CA ASN A 494 16.77 -38.60 23.23
C ASN A 494 15.31 -38.13 23.27
N VAL A 495 14.47 -38.53 22.32
CA VAL A 495 13.08 -38.05 22.21
C VAL A 495 12.26 -38.43 23.45
N SER A 496 12.33 -39.69 23.90
CA SER A 496 11.58 -40.13 25.09
C SER A 496 11.97 -39.35 26.34
N SER A 497 13.27 -39.11 26.55
CA SER A 497 13.75 -38.26 27.65
C SER A 497 13.32 -36.81 27.48
N ALA A 498 13.37 -36.26 26.26
CA ALA A 498 12.94 -34.90 25.98
C ALA A 498 11.46 -34.70 26.28
N LEU A 499 10.58 -35.62 25.87
CA LEU A 499 9.15 -35.56 26.17
C LEU A 499 8.89 -35.57 27.68
N SER A 500 9.56 -36.45 28.43
CA SER A 500 9.45 -36.47 29.90
C SER A 500 9.91 -35.16 30.51
N THR A 501 11.07 -34.64 30.11
CA THR A 501 11.61 -33.37 30.59
C THR A 501 10.68 -32.20 30.27
N ALA A 502 10.09 -32.18 29.07
CA ALA A 502 9.19 -31.11 28.65
C ALA A 502 7.94 -31.01 29.54
N HIS A 503 7.35 -32.15 29.91
CA HIS A 503 6.16 -32.19 30.77
C HIS A 503 6.39 -31.56 32.15
N PHE A 504 7.59 -31.69 32.71
CA PHE A 504 7.87 -31.24 34.08
C PHE A 504 8.62 -29.90 34.17
N HIS A 505 9.45 -29.58 33.17
CA HIS A 505 10.47 -28.54 33.33
C HIS A 505 10.44 -27.42 32.29
N LEU A 506 9.83 -27.62 31.12
CA LEU A 506 9.87 -26.62 30.05
C LEU A 506 9.20 -25.30 30.47
N ALA A 507 8.01 -25.34 31.05
CA ALA A 507 7.33 -24.13 31.51
C ALA A 507 8.16 -23.35 32.56
N SER A 508 8.85 -24.07 33.45
CA SER A 508 9.75 -23.47 34.44
C SER A 508 10.99 -22.84 33.79
N ALA A 509 11.58 -23.51 32.79
CA ALA A 509 12.72 -22.98 32.05
C ALA A 509 12.35 -21.69 31.31
N LEU A 510 11.19 -21.66 30.64
CA LEU A 510 10.66 -20.48 29.96
C LEU A 510 10.40 -19.34 30.95
N GLY A 511 9.75 -19.64 32.08
CA GLY A 511 9.49 -18.65 33.14
C GLY A 511 10.78 -18.06 33.72
N SER A 512 11.80 -18.89 34.00
CA SER A 512 13.09 -18.42 34.53
C SER A 512 13.85 -17.51 33.56
N GLY A 513 13.67 -17.71 32.24
CA GLY A 513 14.29 -16.88 31.21
C GLY A 513 13.66 -15.50 31.10
N LEU A 514 12.37 -15.39 31.42
CA LEU A 514 11.63 -14.14 31.44
C LEU A 514 11.92 -13.44 32.76
N LYS A 515 12.79 -12.42 32.76
CA LYS A 515 13.14 -11.60 33.95
C LYS A 515 11.97 -10.73 34.48
N SER A 516 10.74 -11.22 34.41
CA SER A 516 9.52 -10.55 34.85
C SER A 516 8.72 -11.51 35.73
N ALA A 517 8.52 -11.12 36.99
CA ALA A 517 7.92 -11.97 38.02
C ALA A 517 6.47 -12.41 37.73
N ASN A 518 5.82 -11.83 36.72
CA ASN A 518 4.39 -12.03 36.44
C ASN A 518 4.10 -12.79 35.14
N VAL A 519 5.12 -13.21 34.37
CA VAL A 519 4.90 -13.96 33.13
C VAL A 519 4.94 -15.47 33.41
N SER A 520 3.81 -16.13 33.18
CA SER A 520 3.65 -17.58 33.20
C SER A 520 3.46 -18.12 31.79
N SER A 521 3.84 -19.39 31.61
CA SER A 521 3.66 -20.11 30.36
C SER A 521 2.92 -21.42 30.61
N THR A 522 2.13 -21.85 29.62
CA THR A 522 1.40 -23.12 29.67
C THR A 522 1.53 -23.81 28.32
N ILE A 523 1.93 -25.08 28.34
CA ILE A 523 1.99 -25.92 27.14
C ILE A 523 0.56 -26.34 26.80
N THR A 524 0.05 -25.92 25.65
CA THR A 524 -1.31 -26.22 25.21
C THR A 524 -1.39 -27.49 24.37
N SER A 525 -0.33 -27.80 23.61
CA SER A 525 -0.17 -29.09 22.95
C SER A 525 1.30 -29.43 22.71
N MET A 526 1.56 -30.72 22.50
CA MET A 526 2.89 -31.27 22.22
C MET A 526 2.77 -32.39 21.20
N ASP A 527 3.53 -32.30 20.10
CA ASP A 527 3.50 -33.28 19.00
C ASP A 527 4.93 -33.71 18.61
N VAL A 528 5.07 -34.93 18.07
CA VAL A 528 6.35 -35.45 17.56
C VAL A 528 6.20 -35.88 16.12
N THR A 529 7.06 -35.35 15.25
CA THR A 529 7.09 -35.73 13.83
C THR A 529 8.25 -36.70 13.58
N THR A 530 7.90 -37.93 13.18
CA THR A 530 8.84 -39.05 12.99
C THR A 530 9.24 -39.29 11.53
N THR A 531 8.54 -38.68 10.57
CA THR A 531 8.76 -38.95 9.14
C THR A 531 9.67 -37.92 8.48
N ALA A 532 10.82 -38.39 7.99
CA ALA A 532 11.45 -37.77 6.83
C ALA A 532 10.52 -38.02 5.64
N VAL A 533 10.02 -36.97 4.99
CA VAL A 533 9.13 -37.12 3.83
C VAL A 533 9.94 -37.73 2.69
N THR A 534 9.79 -39.05 2.45
CA THR A 534 10.03 -39.63 1.14
C THR A 534 8.94 -39.10 0.22
N SER A 535 9.34 -38.31 -0.77
CA SER A 535 8.49 -37.75 -1.81
C SER A 535 7.57 -38.82 -2.43
N THR A 536 6.28 -38.74 -2.15
CA THR A 536 5.24 -39.42 -2.92
C THR A 536 4.77 -38.44 -3.99
N SER A 537 5.11 -38.74 -5.24
CA SER A 537 4.62 -38.06 -6.43
C SER A 537 3.11 -38.24 -6.54
N SER A 538 2.34 -37.16 -6.43
CA SER A 538 0.93 -37.15 -6.81
C SER A 538 0.81 -37.20 -8.34
N SER A 539 -0.02 -38.11 -8.81
CA SER A 539 -0.30 -38.43 -10.21
C SER A 539 -0.93 -37.24 -10.94
N GLY A 540 -0.18 -36.68 -11.89
CA GLY A 540 -0.72 -35.82 -12.94
C GLY A 540 -1.57 -36.61 -13.93
N LEU A 541 -2.58 -35.94 -14.48
CA LEU A 541 -3.55 -36.45 -15.46
C LEU A 541 -2.87 -37.13 -16.66
N SER A 542 -3.50 -38.19 -17.17
CA SER A 542 -2.96 -39.00 -18.26
C SER A 542 -2.93 -38.22 -19.59
N GLY A 543 -1.92 -38.48 -20.42
CA GLY A 543 -1.75 -37.80 -21.71
C GLY A 543 -2.90 -37.95 -22.70
N GLY A 544 -3.83 -38.89 -22.49
CA GLY A 544 -5.06 -39.02 -23.28
C GLY A 544 -6.10 -37.94 -22.98
N ASP A 545 -6.19 -37.51 -21.73
CA ASP A 545 -7.17 -36.50 -21.28
C ASP A 545 -6.75 -35.10 -21.74
N ILE A 546 -5.44 -34.87 -21.85
CA ILE A 546 -4.83 -33.65 -22.38
C ILE A 546 -5.07 -33.52 -23.89
N ALA A 547 -5.03 -34.62 -24.64
CA ALA A 547 -5.28 -34.60 -26.08
C ALA A 547 -6.77 -34.28 -26.42
N GLY A 548 -7.72 -34.75 -25.60
CA GLY A 548 -9.15 -34.46 -25.78
C GLY A 548 -9.51 -32.99 -25.55
N ILE A 549 -8.89 -32.35 -24.54
CA ILE A 549 -9.14 -30.95 -24.18
C ILE A 549 -8.52 -29.99 -25.21
N VAL A 550 -7.33 -30.31 -25.72
CA VAL A 550 -6.65 -29.49 -26.74
C VAL A 550 -7.43 -29.48 -28.06
N ILE A 551 -8.00 -30.61 -28.48
CA ILE A 551 -8.81 -30.68 -29.71
C ILE A 551 -10.14 -29.91 -29.52
N GLY A 552 -10.77 -29.99 -28.34
CA GLY A 552 -12.00 -29.24 -28.04
C GLY A 552 -11.81 -27.72 -28.00
N CYS A 553 -10.71 -27.22 -27.44
CA CYS A 553 -10.41 -25.78 -27.36
C CYS A 553 -10.06 -25.17 -28.73
N VAL A 554 -9.35 -25.90 -29.59
CA VAL A 554 -9.01 -25.42 -30.96
C VAL A 554 -10.27 -25.31 -31.82
N PHE A 555 -11.22 -26.25 -31.72
CA PHE A 555 -12.51 -26.15 -32.40
C PHE A 555 -13.40 -25.03 -31.83
N GLY A 556 -13.42 -24.84 -30.51
CA GLY A 556 -14.19 -23.78 -29.85
C GLY A 556 -13.72 -22.37 -30.24
N VAL A 557 -12.41 -22.12 -30.25
CA VAL A 557 -11.84 -20.82 -30.65
C VAL A 557 -12.08 -20.55 -32.14
N GLY A 558 -11.96 -21.56 -33.00
CA GLY A 558 -12.29 -21.43 -34.42
C GLY A 558 -13.74 -21.03 -34.68
N LEU A 559 -14.68 -21.57 -33.89
CA LEU A 559 -16.11 -21.26 -34.01
C LEU A 559 -16.41 -19.82 -33.56
N VAL A 560 -15.81 -19.36 -32.46
CA VAL A 560 -15.98 -17.98 -31.95
C VAL A 560 -15.40 -16.95 -32.93
N VAL A 561 -14.19 -17.19 -33.46
CA VAL A 561 -13.57 -16.32 -34.46
C VAL A 561 -14.42 -16.28 -35.74
N GLY A 562 -14.97 -17.43 -36.16
CA GLY A 562 -15.88 -17.50 -37.30
C GLY A 562 -17.16 -16.67 -37.11
N VAL A 563 -17.77 -16.69 -35.93
CA VAL A 563 -18.97 -15.89 -35.60
C VAL A 563 -18.65 -14.39 -35.57
N VAL A 564 -17.51 -13.98 -35.01
CA VAL A 564 -17.10 -12.57 -34.98
C VAL A 564 -16.83 -12.03 -36.38
N ILE A 565 -16.15 -12.80 -37.23
CA ILE A 565 -15.91 -12.41 -38.64
C ILE A 565 -17.23 -12.35 -39.42
N PHE A 566 -18.15 -13.31 -39.20
CA PHE A 566 -19.46 -13.30 -39.83
C PHE A 566 -20.31 -12.10 -39.38
N ALA A 567 -20.32 -11.76 -38.09
CA ALA A 567 -21.04 -10.60 -37.55
C ALA A 567 -20.48 -9.28 -38.09
N TYR A 568 -19.15 -9.15 -38.17
CA TYR A 568 -18.48 -8.00 -38.77
C TYR A 568 -18.83 -7.86 -40.25
N TRP A 569 -18.75 -8.95 -41.02
CA TRP A 569 -19.07 -8.95 -42.45
C TRP A 569 -20.57 -8.69 -42.74
N TYR A 570 -21.47 -9.25 -41.93
CA TYR A 570 -22.92 -9.03 -42.05
C TYR A 570 -23.33 -7.59 -41.70
N GLY A 571 -22.73 -6.99 -40.67
CA GLY A 571 -22.93 -5.58 -40.31
C GLY A 571 -22.48 -4.62 -41.40
N HIS A 572 -21.32 -4.89 -42.02
CA HIS A 572 -20.78 -4.03 -43.07
C HIS A 572 -21.63 -4.03 -44.36
N ARG A 573 -22.31 -5.14 -44.66
CA ARG A 573 -23.20 -5.27 -45.84
C ARG A 573 -24.53 -4.52 -45.70
N ARG A 574 -25.01 -4.26 -44.47
CA ARG A 574 -26.18 -3.40 -44.21
C ARG A 574 -25.86 -1.91 -44.28
N ALA A 575 -24.68 -1.50 -43.82
CA ALA A 575 -24.24 -0.11 -43.91
C ALA A 575 -24.13 0.39 -45.37
N TYR A 576 -23.77 -0.50 -46.31
CA TYR A 576 -23.65 -0.15 -47.72
C TYR A 576 -25.00 -0.05 -48.48
N LYS A 577 -26.09 -0.62 -47.94
CA LYS A 577 -27.45 -0.46 -48.51
C LYS A 577 -28.22 0.75 -47.97
N SER A 578 -27.66 1.49 -47.00
CA SER A 578 -28.27 2.67 -46.39
C SER A 578 -27.80 4.01 -47.00
N ILE A 579 -26.88 3.98 -47.99
CA ILE A 579 -26.23 5.20 -48.54
C ILE A 579 -26.63 5.46 -50.01
N GLN A 580 -27.60 4.74 -50.58
CA GLN A 580 -28.22 5.10 -51.88
C GLN A 580 -29.74 5.21 -51.80
N GLY A 581 -30.21 6.25 -51.12
CA GLY A 581 -31.64 6.55 -51.02
C GLY A 581 -31.95 7.98 -50.60
N SER A 582 -31.47 8.98 -51.34
CA SER A 582 -32.05 10.34 -51.37
C SER A 582 -31.56 11.10 -52.61
N PRO A 583 -32.40 11.31 -53.64
CA PRO A 583 -32.13 12.29 -54.67
C PRO A 583 -32.67 13.67 -54.23
N VAL A 584 -31.72 14.59 -54.06
CA VAL A 584 -31.68 15.98 -54.54
C VAL A 584 -33.03 16.61 -54.93
N ILE A 585 -33.41 17.66 -54.17
CA ILE A 585 -34.40 18.67 -54.57
C ILE A 585 -33.74 19.61 -55.59
N LEU A 586 -34.32 19.70 -56.79
CA LEU A 586 -34.10 20.77 -57.77
C LEU A 586 -35.46 21.46 -58.02
N GLY A 587 -35.47 22.79 -58.01
CA GLY A 587 -36.62 23.55 -58.51
C GLY A 587 -36.61 25.02 -58.13
N ALA A 588 -35.96 25.85 -58.97
CA ALA A 588 -36.19 27.29 -59.06
C ALA A 588 -37.02 27.61 -60.33
N SER A 589 -37.95 28.57 -60.17
CA SER A 589 -38.66 29.39 -61.17
C SER A 589 -39.41 28.72 -62.33
N ASN A 590 -40.74 28.81 -62.29
CA ASN A 590 -41.54 29.81 -63.02
C ASN A 590 -42.91 29.98 -62.37
#